data_AF-A0A0S4UTK5-F1
#
_entry.id   AF-A0A0S4UTK5-F1
#
_cell.length_a   1.000
_cell.length_b   1.000
_cell.length_c   1.000
_cell.angle_alpha   90.00
_cell.angle_beta   90.00
_cell.angle_gamma   90.00
#
_symmetry.space_group_name_H-M   'P 1'
#
loop_
_entity.id
_entity.type
_entity.pdbx_description
1 polymer ?
#
loop_
_entity_poly.entity_id
_entity_poly.type
_entity_poly.pdbx_seq_one_letter_code
_entity_poly.pdbx_strand_id
1 'polypeptide(L)'
;MTPEQAYAEACEQMPRRAGRADTWSSRAVFWTAVRAGADVLGRPWTEIAERWARLWAVAAEEHLPPIPDAEHVGAAPSRAAAEQALSAMKSIVGLQKGKGHVHR
;
A
#
# COMPACT_ATOMS: atom_id res chain seq x y z
N MET A 1 13.50 2.25 -3.65
CA MET A 1 13.92 1.43 -2.50
C MET A 1 14.42 0.11 -3.02
N THR A 2 15.57 -0.38 -2.57
CA THR A 2 16.11 -1.70 -2.92
C THR A 2 15.63 -2.79 -1.96
N PRO A 3 15.72 -4.09 -2.30
CA PRO A 3 15.37 -5.18 -1.40
C PRO A 3 16.15 -5.12 -0.07
N GLU A 4 17.44 -4.79 -0.13
CA GLU A 4 18.31 -4.67 1.05
C GLU A 4 17.89 -3.50 1.96
N GLN A 5 17.56 -2.35 1.36
CA GLN A 5 17.01 -1.22 2.12
C GLN A 5 15.68 -1.57 2.79
N ALA A 6 14.81 -2.31 2.10
CA ALA A 6 13.55 -2.79 2.66
C ALA A 6 13.79 -3.78 3.82
N TYR A 7 14.79 -4.65 3.71
CA TYR A 7 15.16 -5.56 4.79
C TYR A 7 15.68 -4.82 6.02
N ALA A 8 16.59 -3.86 5.81
CA ALA A 8 17.12 -3.04 6.90
C ALA A 8 16.00 -2.28 7.64
N GLU A 9 15.06 -1.67 6.90
CA GLU A 9 13.89 -1.03 7.49
C GLU A 9 13.04 -2.04 8.28
N ALA A 10 12.83 -3.25 7.74
CA ALA A 10 12.06 -4.27 8.44
C ALA A 10 12.70 -4.72 9.76
N CYS A 11 14.02 -4.91 9.79
CA CYS A 11 14.75 -5.22 11.02
C CYS A 11 14.65 -4.10 12.05
N GLU A 12 14.63 -2.83 11.62
CA GLU A 12 14.49 -1.67 12.50
C GLU A 12 13.06 -1.49 13.04
N GLN A 13 12.06 -1.61 12.17
CA GLN A 13 10.68 -1.23 12.47
C GLN A 13 9.89 -2.35 13.17
N MET A 14 10.20 -3.62 12.89
CA MET A 14 9.43 -4.73 13.48
C MET A 14 9.51 -4.80 15.01
N PRO A 15 10.66 -4.54 15.67
CA PRO A 15 10.72 -4.43 17.14
C PRO A 15 9.95 -3.23 17.70
N ARG A 16 9.93 -2.09 16.99
CA ARG A 16 9.25 -0.86 17.42
C ARG A 16 7.73 -1.01 17.44
N ARG A 17 7.20 -1.96 16.68
CA ARG A 17 5.78 -2.25 16.59
C ARG A 17 5.16 -2.70 17.92
N ALA A 18 5.93 -3.36 18.80
CA ALA A 18 5.47 -3.71 20.14
C ALA A 18 5.03 -2.47 20.95
N GLY A 19 5.65 -1.31 20.66
CA GLY A 19 5.31 -0.02 21.25
C GLY A 19 4.47 0.89 20.35
N ARG A 20 3.96 0.41 19.20
CA ARG A 20 3.23 1.21 18.19
C ARG A 20 3.99 2.46 17.72
N ALA A 21 5.31 2.39 17.75
CA ALA A 21 6.20 3.49 17.35
C ALA A 21 6.79 3.27 15.94
N ASP A 22 6.23 2.31 15.20
CA ASP A 22 6.69 1.93 13.87
C ASP A 22 6.25 2.92 12.79
N THR A 23 7.19 3.29 11.93
CA THR A 23 6.98 4.20 10.81
C THR A 23 7.44 3.52 9.54
N TRP A 24 6.52 2.82 8.88
CA TRP A 24 6.81 2.09 7.65
C TRP A 24 6.76 3.01 6.43
N SER A 25 7.81 2.97 5.62
CA SER A 25 7.89 3.71 4.36
C SER A 25 6.94 3.14 3.30
N SER A 26 6.62 1.84 3.37
CA SER A 26 5.76 1.17 2.40
C SER A 26 5.05 -0.05 2.96
N ARG A 27 3.81 -0.28 2.47
CA ARG A 27 3.02 -1.48 2.75
C ARG A 27 3.74 -2.76 2.31
N ALA A 28 4.48 -2.70 1.20
CA ALA A 28 5.23 -3.85 0.69
C ALA A 28 6.32 -4.29 1.67
N VAL A 29 7.04 -3.33 2.27
CA VAL A 29 8.09 -3.62 3.26
C VAL A 29 7.48 -4.30 4.48
N PHE A 30 6.41 -3.73 5.01
CA PHE A 30 5.68 -4.27 6.15
C PHE A 30 5.19 -5.70 5.92
N TRP A 31 4.44 -5.94 4.84
CA TRP A 31 3.86 -7.26 4.59
C TRP A 31 4.90 -8.30 4.20
N THR A 32 6.00 -7.89 3.57
CA THR A 32 7.17 -8.76 3.36
C THR A 32 7.74 -9.20 4.70
N ALA A 33 7.94 -8.27 5.64
CA ALA A 33 8.45 -8.57 6.96
C ALA A 33 7.53 -9.51 7.77
N VAL A 34 6.21 -9.29 7.70
CA VAL A 34 5.21 -10.17 8.32
C VAL A 34 5.26 -11.58 7.73
N ARG A 35 5.38 -11.72 6.40
CA ARG A 35 5.50 -13.03 5.73
C ARG A 35 6.83 -13.72 5.98
N ALA A 36 7.92 -12.95 6.08
CA ALA A 36 9.25 -13.46 6.35
C ALA A 36 9.34 -14.03 7.78
N GLY A 37 8.71 -13.34 8.75
CA GLY A 37 8.69 -13.75 10.14
C GLY A 37 9.99 -13.45 10.90
N ALA A 38 9.95 -13.60 12.22
CA ALA A 38 11.04 -13.22 13.12
C ALA A 38 12.34 -14.02 12.91
N ASP A 39 12.24 -15.30 12.50
CA ASP A 39 13.43 -16.14 12.19
C ASP A 39 14.25 -15.57 11.03
N VAL A 40 13.59 -14.97 10.04
CA VAL A 40 14.26 -14.39 8.88
C VAL A 40 14.87 -13.03 9.21
N LEU A 41 14.14 -12.19 9.97
CA LEU A 41 14.57 -10.83 10.33
C LEU A 41 15.76 -10.78 11.30
N GLY A 42 16.15 -11.93 11.88
CA GLY A 42 17.34 -12.05 12.74
C GLY A 42 18.59 -12.55 12.01
N ARG A 43 18.50 -12.89 10.73
CA ARG A 43 19.62 -13.47 9.96
C ARG A 43 20.44 -12.41 9.22
N PRO A 44 21.73 -12.67 8.94
CA PRO A 44 22.52 -11.76 8.12
C PRO A 44 21.97 -11.70 6.69
N TRP A 45 22.02 -10.51 6.08
CA TRP A 45 21.48 -10.25 4.73
C TRP A 45 21.94 -11.26 3.68
N THR A 46 23.22 -11.66 3.74
CA THR A 46 23.83 -12.63 2.81
C THR A 46 23.15 -13.99 2.80
N GLU A 47 22.50 -14.40 3.90
CA GLU A 47 21.79 -15.68 3.98
C GLU A 47 20.34 -15.60 3.51
N ILE A 48 19.72 -14.41 3.57
CA ILE A 48 18.28 -14.24 3.33
C ILE A 48 17.96 -13.42 2.08
N ALA A 49 18.96 -12.85 1.41
CA ALA A 49 18.79 -11.89 0.31
C ALA A 49 17.88 -12.43 -0.79
N GLU A 50 18.10 -13.65 -1.26
CA GLU A 50 17.28 -14.25 -2.32
C GLU A 50 15.84 -14.49 -1.88
N ARG A 51 15.65 -15.03 -0.67
CA ARG A 51 14.32 -15.32 -0.12
C ARG A 51 13.54 -14.02 0.10
N TRP A 52 14.20 -13.01 0.66
CA TRP A 52 13.63 -11.69 0.88
C TRP A 52 13.24 -11.01 -0.44
N ALA A 53 14.14 -11.01 -1.43
CA ALA A 53 13.88 -10.39 -2.73
C ALA A 53 12.65 -11.01 -3.42
N ARG A 54 12.46 -12.34 -3.35
CA ARG A 54 11.27 -13.00 -3.89
C ARG A 54 9.99 -12.57 -3.17
N LEU A 55 10.00 -12.56 -1.84
CA LEU A 55 8.83 -12.13 -1.06
C LEU A 55 8.48 -10.66 -1.32
N TRP A 56 9.51 -9.82 -1.41
CA TRP A 56 9.36 -8.39 -1.66
C TRP A 56 8.84 -8.10 -3.06
N ALA A 57 9.30 -8.82 -4.09
CA ALA A 57 8.78 -8.70 -5.45
C ALA A 57 7.26 -9.00 -5.50
N VAL A 58 6.83 -10.09 -4.87
CA VAL A 58 5.40 -10.45 -4.78
C VAL A 58 4.62 -9.37 -4.02
N ALA A 59 5.14 -8.90 -2.88
CA ALA A 59 4.51 -7.85 -2.09
C ALA A 59 4.44 -6.49 -2.81
N ALA A 60 5.40 -6.20 -3.71
CA ALA A 60 5.42 -4.96 -4.47
C ALA A 60 4.37 -4.93 -5.60
N GLU A 61 4.03 -6.08 -6.16
CA GLU A 61 3.03 -6.20 -7.23
C GLU A 61 1.61 -6.44 -6.71
N GLU A 62 1.47 -6.96 -5.49
CA GLU A 62 0.16 -7.23 -4.89
C GLU A 62 -0.54 -5.98 -4.35
N HIS A 63 -1.87 -5.96 -4.46
CA HIS A 63 -2.69 -5.00 -3.74
C HIS A 63 -2.82 -5.39 -2.27
N LEU A 64 -1.83 -4.95 -1.49
CA LEU A 64 -1.74 -5.27 -0.09
C LEU A 64 -2.72 -4.46 0.78
N PRO A 65 -3.29 -5.09 1.83
CA PRO A 65 -4.12 -4.38 2.78
C PRO A 65 -3.34 -3.25 3.49
N PRO A 66 -4.04 -2.24 4.04
CA PRO A 66 -3.38 -1.21 4.83
C PRO A 66 -2.64 -1.82 6.03
N ILE A 67 -1.56 -1.15 6.44
CA ILE A 67 -0.81 -1.54 7.64
C ILE A 67 -1.73 -1.34 8.86
N PRO A 68 -2.01 -2.37 9.67
CA PRO A 68 -2.86 -2.23 10.84
C PRO A 68 -2.26 -1.24 11.84
N ASP A 69 -3.09 -0.38 12.41
CA ASP A 69 -2.75 0.58 13.47
C ASP A 69 -1.71 1.66 13.11
N ALA A 70 -1.18 1.67 11.88
CA ALA A 70 -0.42 2.82 11.39
C ALA A 70 -1.41 3.96 11.10
N GLU A 71 -1.20 5.14 11.72
CA GLU A 71 -1.92 6.35 11.31
C GLU A 71 -1.69 6.53 9.81
N HIS A 72 -2.74 6.29 9.02
CA HIS A 72 -2.65 6.32 7.58
C HIS A 72 -2.40 7.76 7.15
N VAL A 73 -1.16 8.11 6.80
CA VAL A 73 -0.87 9.40 6.16
C VAL A 73 -1.55 9.37 4.79
N GLY A 74 -2.77 9.89 4.76
CA GLY A 74 -3.68 9.80 3.63
C GLY A 74 -5.00 9.18 4.07
N ALA A 75 -5.83 9.95 4.79
CA ALA A 75 -7.20 9.58 5.07
C ALA A 75 -7.87 8.98 3.82
N ALA A 76 -8.60 7.87 3.97
CA ALA A 76 -9.56 7.48 2.94
C ALA A 76 -10.40 8.73 2.60
N PRO A 77 -10.65 9.05 1.31
CA PRO A 77 -11.51 10.16 0.98
C PRO A 77 -12.81 9.95 1.76
N SER A 78 -13.17 10.93 2.60
CA SER A 78 -14.39 10.88 3.38
C SER A 78 -15.53 10.46 2.46
N ARG A 79 -16.52 9.72 2.95
CA ARG A 79 -17.67 9.28 2.14
C ARG A 79 -18.27 10.44 1.30
N ALA A 80 -18.30 11.64 1.88
CA ALA A 80 -18.69 12.88 1.21
C ALA A 80 -17.80 13.26 0.01
N ALA A 81 -16.48 13.06 0.07
CA ALA A 81 -15.56 13.30 -1.04
C ALA A 81 -15.72 12.23 -2.15
N ALA A 82 -15.97 10.96 -1.77
CA ALA A 82 -16.29 9.91 -2.73
C ALA A 82 -17.64 10.17 -3.44
N GLU A 83 -18.65 10.63 -2.70
CA GLU A 83 -19.97 11.02 -3.25
C GLU A 83 -19.86 12.24 -4.18
N GLN A 84 -19.05 13.24 -3.84
CA GLN A 84 -18.78 14.39 -4.70
C GLN A 84 -18.05 14.02 -5.99
N ALA A 85 -17.02 13.16 -5.92
CA ALA A 85 -16.32 12.67 -7.11
C ALA A 85 -17.25 11.89 -8.03
N LEU A 86 -18.12 11.04 -7.47
CA LEU A 86 -19.11 10.29 -8.24
C LEU A 86 -20.17 11.22 -8.85
N SER A 87 -20.59 12.26 -8.13
CA SER A 87 -21.52 13.26 -8.64
C SER A 87 -20.92 14.07 -9.79
N ALA A 88 -19.66 14.51 -9.67
CA ALA A 88 -18.94 15.22 -10.72
C ALA A 88 -18.80 14.35 -11.99
N MET A 89 -18.48 13.07 -11.82
CA MET A 89 -18.37 12.13 -12.94
C MET A 89 -19.73 11.90 -13.62
N LYS A 90 -20.81 11.80 -12.86
CA LYS A 90 -22.18 11.70 -13.39
C LYS A 90 -22.61 12.96 -14.15
N SER A 91 -22.18 14.15 -13.73
CA SER A 91 -22.43 15.40 -14.47
C SER A 91 -21.69 15.46 -15.80
N ILE A 92 -20.45 14.94 -15.85
CA ILE A 92 -19.67 14.86 -17.09
C ILE A 92 -20.30 13.86 -18.08
N VAL A 93 -20.69 12.68 -17.59
CA VAL A 93 -21.33 11.63 -18.42
C VAL A 93 -22.77 12.03 -18.83
N GLY A 94 -23.48 12.77 -17.99
CA GLY A 94 -24.84 13.25 -18.24
C GLY A 94 -24.97 14.29 -19.36
N LEU A 95 -23.87 14.89 -19.81
CA LEU A 95 -23.85 15.86 -20.91
C LEU A 95 -23.82 15.22 -22.31
N GLN A 96 -23.73 13.88 -22.43
CA GLN A 96 -23.74 13.20 -23.73
C GLN A 96 -25.14 12.81 -24.25
N LYS A 97 -26.22 12.99 -23.47
CA LYS A 97 -27.59 12.62 -23.89
C LYS A 97 -28.45 13.85 -24.19
N GLY A 98 -28.03 14.65 -25.17
CA GLY A 98 -28.71 15.89 -25.53
C GLY A 98 -28.33 16.46 -26.90
N LYS A 99 -28.19 15.61 -27.92
CA LYS A 99 -28.16 16.07 -29.32
C LYS A 99 -28.79 15.04 -30.27
N GLY A 100 -29.99 14.58 -29.90
CA GLY A 100 -30.95 14.11 -30.88
C GLY A 100 -31.68 15.34 -31.42
N HIS A 101 -31.28 15.83 -32.58
CA HIS A 101 -32.12 16.72 -33.40
C HIS A 101 -32.31 16.01 -34.74
N VAL A 102 -33.41 15.26 -34.82
CA VAL A 102 -34.08 14.94 -36.09
C VAL A 102 -35.22 15.95 -36.26
N HIS A 103 -35.72 16.10 -37.49
CA HIS A 103 -36.64 17.11 -38.04
C HIS A 103 -35.86 18.31 -38.64
N ARG A 104 -35.91 18.58 -39.95
CA ARG A 104 -36.86 18.23 -41.00
C ARG A 104 -36.17 18.37 -42.36
#